data_AF-A0A6P8G5P2-F1
#
_entry.id   AF-A0A6P8G5P2-F1
#
_cell.length_a   1.000
_cell.length_b   1.000
_cell.length_c   1.000
_cell.angle_alpha   90.00
_cell.angle_beta   90.00
_cell.angle_gamma   90.00
#
_symmetry.space_group_name_H-M   'P 1'
#
loop_
_entity.id
_entity.type
_entity.pdbx_description
1 polymer ?
#
loop_
_entity_poly.entity_id
_entity_poly.type
_entity_poly.pdbx_seq_one_letter_code
_entity_poly.pdbx_strand_id
1 'polypeptide(L)'
;MAERKLFKEKMEFHPPPPPMAVKGAVPNMLSFFTTPAFFWRPVGVMKALIRCPNTNCPAPPEYYLEKRGYGSYARQVYGLNFLYTLLTERLMCKHCLKLREEPSQTQADDEEDGAHRAQLQYTWLAYSPKILMNLAPAVRSMFPAIVCGKRAVDRSVVTLMSDRLNAVSMSKVQRLLQQGHDEWYVERRDLYQTLLYDAHTSAAGSSQQGILSFARAAGTYTLPIAPSPLPSARVLRRAHLILEMEKMPVYRDQILSTTGEILCIDGTRKILKKIYGDGQGTMQYVTSVLNEWGQFLTTVVVASESEGCYARMARGLVARFRRANAPAPKVVYADNNLQLKKSSRVRKRRKRRRRRSRLSRETTRLRTRVSACLLIQRRTR
;
A
#
# COMPACT_ATOMS: atom_id res chain seq x y z
N MET A 1 38.62 6.56 16.61
CA MET A 1 37.99 6.15 15.33
C MET A 1 37.16 4.90 15.58
N ALA A 2 35.83 4.98 15.58
CA ALA A 2 34.99 3.80 15.73
C ALA A 2 35.03 3.00 14.42
N GLU A 3 35.67 1.84 14.44
CA GLU A 3 35.70 0.90 13.33
C GLU A 3 34.25 0.42 13.07
N ARG A 4 33.61 0.93 12.02
CA ARG A 4 32.25 0.52 11.63
C ARG A 4 32.31 -0.89 11.04
N LYS A 5 32.36 -1.91 11.90
CA LYS A 5 32.17 -3.32 11.49
C LYS A 5 30.73 -3.50 11.01
N LEU A 6 30.51 -3.34 9.71
CA LEU A 6 29.28 -3.77 9.06
C LEU A 6 29.18 -5.30 9.19
N PHE A 7 28.32 -5.76 10.09
CA PHE A 7 28.05 -7.20 10.27
C PHE A 7 27.56 -7.78 8.94
N LYS A 8 28.37 -8.64 8.33
CA LYS A 8 28.18 -9.11 6.96
C LYS A 8 26.99 -10.07 6.79
N GLU A 9 26.41 -10.57 7.87
CA GLU A 9 25.44 -11.68 7.84
C GLU A 9 24.06 -11.36 8.42
N LYS A 10 23.83 -10.17 8.97
CA LYS A 10 22.55 -9.79 9.58
C LYS A 10 21.76 -8.83 8.69
N MET A 11 20.44 -8.95 8.69
CA MET A 11 19.52 -8.01 8.04
C MET A 11 18.99 -6.94 9.01
N GLU A 12 18.89 -7.26 10.30
CA GLU A 12 18.40 -6.33 11.31
C GLU A 12 19.54 -5.87 12.22
N PHE A 13 19.60 -4.56 12.43
CA PHE A 13 20.52 -3.94 13.36
C PHE A 13 19.72 -3.14 14.38
N HIS A 14 19.75 -3.60 15.63
CA HIS A 14 19.17 -2.89 16.75
C HIS A 14 20.28 -2.07 17.43
N PRO A 15 20.09 -0.75 17.62
CA PRO A 15 21.02 0.03 18.40
C PRO A 15 21.06 -0.46 19.86
N PRO A 16 22.14 -0.17 20.60
CA PRO A 16 22.15 -0.42 22.03
C PRO A 16 21.00 0.33 22.71
N PRO A 17 20.51 -0.16 23.87
CA PRO A 17 19.47 0.53 24.62
C PRO A 17 19.93 1.95 24.98
N PRO A 18 18.99 2.90 25.13
CA PRO A 18 19.33 4.26 25.54
C PRO A 18 20.08 4.23 26.88
N PRO A 19 21.02 5.16 27.11
CA PRO A 19 21.67 5.30 28.41
C PRO A 19 20.62 5.46 29.51
N MET A 20 20.79 4.76 30.63
CA MET A 20 19.89 4.82 31.79
C MET A 20 20.54 5.43 33.05
N ALA A 21 21.86 5.68 33.00
CA ALA A 21 22.61 6.26 34.11
C ALA A 21 23.81 7.03 33.55
N VAL A 22 24.27 8.04 34.30
CA VAL A 22 25.44 8.84 33.95
C VAL A 22 26.71 8.13 34.42
N LYS A 23 27.44 7.50 33.49
CA LYS A 23 28.72 6.85 33.76
C LYS A 23 29.87 7.74 33.29
N GLY A 24 30.22 8.73 34.11
CA GLY A 24 31.26 9.71 33.80
C GLY A 24 30.72 10.96 33.10
N ALA A 25 30.86 11.03 31.77
CA ALA A 25 30.39 12.19 31.00
C ALA A 25 28.89 12.09 30.68
N VAL A 26 28.24 13.25 30.55
CA VAL A 26 26.84 13.35 30.14
C VAL A 26 26.66 12.74 28.74
N PRO A 27 25.73 11.79 28.54
CA PRO A 27 25.52 11.18 27.23
C PRO A 27 25.03 12.18 26.18
N ASN A 28 25.51 12.07 24.95
CA ASN A 28 25.04 12.88 23.83
C ASN A 28 23.57 12.57 23.51
N MET A 29 22.74 13.60 23.30
CA MET A 29 21.32 13.45 22.95
C MET A 29 21.08 12.50 21.77
N LEU A 30 21.94 12.50 20.76
CA LEU A 30 21.82 11.60 19.60
C LEU A 30 21.76 10.11 20.00
N SER A 31 22.36 9.73 21.13
CA SER A 31 22.36 8.36 21.64
C SER A 31 20.95 7.87 21.99
N PHE A 32 20.07 8.76 22.46
CA PHE A 32 18.69 8.44 22.84
C PHE A 32 17.76 8.29 21.64
N PHE A 33 18.12 8.92 20.51
CA PHE A 33 17.36 8.91 19.26
C PHE A 33 17.97 7.95 18.23
N THR A 34 18.84 7.04 18.65
CA THR A 34 19.31 5.97 17.78
C THR A 34 18.17 5.01 17.48
N THR A 35 17.92 4.78 16.18
CA THR A 35 16.84 3.91 15.73
C THR A 35 17.39 2.68 15.00
N PRO A 36 16.61 1.59 14.92
CA PRO A 36 17.00 0.40 14.16
C PRO A 36 17.37 0.71 12.71
N ALA A 37 18.28 -0.10 12.17
CA ALA A 37 18.60 -0.11 10.75
C ALA A 37 18.28 -1.49 10.16
N PHE A 38 17.57 -1.49 9.04
CA PHE A 38 17.25 -2.68 8.28
C PHE A 38 18.09 -2.70 6.98
N PHE A 39 18.81 -3.79 6.77
CA PHE A 39 19.64 -4.06 5.62
C PHE A 39 18.97 -5.09 4.73
N TRP A 40 18.30 -4.64 3.68
CA TRP A 40 17.70 -5.53 2.68
C TRP A 40 18.77 -6.14 1.78
N ARG A 41 19.05 -7.43 1.99
CA ARG A 41 20.15 -8.17 1.36
C ARG A 41 19.72 -9.56 0.85
N PRO A 42 18.80 -9.64 -0.11
CA PRO A 42 18.32 -10.92 -0.63
C PRO A 42 19.43 -11.78 -1.23
N VAL A 43 20.37 -11.23 -2.00
CA VAL A 43 21.51 -11.99 -2.56
C VAL A 43 22.62 -12.15 -1.53
N GLY A 44 22.95 -11.07 -0.82
CA GLY A 44 24.11 -11.03 0.07
C GLY A 44 23.98 -11.85 1.36
N VAL A 45 22.76 -12.01 1.88
CA VAL A 45 22.47 -12.76 3.13
C VAL A 45 21.57 -13.95 2.85
N MET A 46 20.46 -13.76 2.13
CA MET A 46 19.49 -14.83 1.87
C MET A 46 19.89 -15.76 0.73
N LYS A 47 20.96 -15.44 0.00
CA LYS A 47 21.44 -16.18 -1.18
C LYS A 47 20.35 -16.39 -2.23
N ALA A 48 19.44 -15.43 -2.36
CA ALA A 48 18.35 -15.48 -3.32
C ALA A 48 18.91 -15.43 -4.76
N LEU A 49 18.43 -16.34 -5.60
CA LEU A 49 18.81 -16.43 -7.00
C LEU A 49 17.87 -15.56 -7.84
N ILE A 50 18.37 -14.39 -8.27
CA ILE A 50 17.55 -13.37 -8.96
C ILE A 50 17.99 -13.26 -10.41
N ARG A 51 17.08 -13.48 -11.35
CA ARG A 51 17.31 -13.29 -12.79
C ARG A 51 17.25 -11.82 -13.19
N CYS A 52 17.95 -11.49 -14.27
CA CYS A 52 17.91 -10.15 -14.84
C CYS A 52 16.48 -9.78 -15.29
N PRO A 53 15.96 -8.60 -14.91
CA PRO A 53 14.60 -8.19 -15.28
C PRO A 53 14.49 -7.60 -16.70
N ASN A 54 15.59 -7.49 -17.45
CA ASN A 54 15.55 -7.04 -18.84
C ASN A 54 15.06 -8.17 -19.75
N THR A 55 14.13 -7.86 -20.65
CA THR A 55 13.54 -8.84 -21.58
C THR A 55 14.56 -9.38 -22.58
N ASN A 56 15.46 -8.53 -23.08
CA ASN A 56 16.46 -8.88 -24.10
C ASN A 56 17.86 -9.05 -23.48
N CYS A 57 17.94 -9.67 -22.29
CA CYS A 57 19.22 -9.89 -21.64
C CYS A 57 19.98 -11.03 -22.32
N PRO A 58 21.25 -10.86 -22.72
CA PRO A 58 22.05 -11.92 -23.35
C PRO A 58 22.63 -12.92 -22.33
N ALA A 59 22.19 -12.85 -21.08
CA ALA A 59 22.68 -13.74 -20.04
C ALA A 59 22.09 -15.14 -20.19
N PRO A 60 22.86 -16.21 -19.94
CA PRO A 60 22.34 -17.57 -19.98
C PRO A 60 21.25 -17.76 -18.91
N PRO A 61 20.34 -18.75 -19.06
CA PRO A 61 19.20 -18.94 -18.15
C PRO A 61 19.60 -19.28 -16.70
N GLU A 62 20.83 -19.75 -16.50
CA GLU A 62 21.43 -20.05 -15.19
C GLU A 62 22.18 -18.86 -14.57
N TYR A 63 22.27 -17.72 -15.28
CA TYR A 63 22.92 -16.53 -14.74
C TYR A 63 22.02 -15.77 -13.77
N TYR A 64 22.60 -15.38 -12.63
CA TYR A 64 21.95 -14.58 -11.61
C TYR A 64 22.68 -13.26 -11.37
N LEU A 65 21.94 -12.26 -10.91
CA LEU A 65 22.49 -10.93 -10.61
C LEU A 65 23.52 -11.00 -9.47
N GLU A 66 24.58 -10.22 -9.60
CA GLU A 66 25.65 -10.14 -8.61
C GLU A 66 25.52 -8.91 -7.71
N LYS A 67 25.99 -9.02 -6.46
CA LYS A 67 26.01 -7.91 -5.50
C LYS A 67 27.16 -6.93 -5.82
N ARG A 68 26.85 -5.64 -5.90
CA ARG A 68 27.80 -4.52 -6.12
C ARG A 68 27.88 -3.57 -4.90
N GLY A 69 27.63 -4.10 -3.71
CA GLY A 69 27.57 -3.32 -2.46
C GLY A 69 26.18 -2.76 -2.17
N TYR A 70 26.12 -1.55 -1.60
CA TYR A 70 24.87 -0.89 -1.21
C TYR A 70 24.48 0.24 -2.17
N GLY A 71 23.21 0.63 -2.13
CA GLY A 71 22.76 1.88 -2.72
C GLY A 71 23.45 3.09 -2.09
N SER A 72 23.55 4.18 -2.86
CA SER A 72 24.20 5.43 -2.42
C SER A 72 23.46 6.17 -1.31
N TYR A 73 22.19 5.83 -1.06
CA TYR A 73 21.34 6.53 -0.10
C TYR A 73 20.68 5.55 0.86
N ALA A 74 20.79 5.84 2.15
CA ALA A 74 19.96 5.25 3.18
C ALA A 74 18.60 5.94 3.18
N ARG A 75 17.50 5.18 3.27
CA ARG A 75 16.14 5.71 3.30
C ARG A 75 15.61 5.72 4.73
N GLN A 76 14.87 6.75 5.10
CA GLN A 76 14.08 6.72 6.32
C GLN A 76 12.73 6.08 6.03
N VAL A 77 12.35 5.10 6.85
CA VAL A 77 11.07 4.39 6.77
C VAL A 77 10.19 4.81 7.93
N TYR A 78 8.97 5.21 7.60
CA TYR A 78 7.94 5.55 8.58
C TYR A 78 7.37 4.30 9.23
N GLY A 79 7.88 3.94 10.41
CA GLY A 79 7.27 2.97 11.32
C GLY A 79 6.14 3.58 12.14
N LEU A 80 5.51 2.75 12.99
CA LEU A 80 4.38 3.17 13.83
C LEU A 80 4.79 4.23 14.86
N ASN A 81 5.92 4.03 15.55
CA ASN A 81 6.33 4.86 16.67
C ASN A 81 7.60 5.67 16.38
N PHE A 82 8.43 5.22 15.43
CA PHE A 82 9.69 5.89 15.10
C PHE A 82 10.08 5.66 13.64
N LEU A 83 11.02 6.47 13.16
CA LEU A 83 11.69 6.27 11.88
C LEU A 83 12.81 5.25 12.03
N TYR A 84 12.91 4.30 11.10
CA TYR A 84 14.06 3.40 11.02
C TYR A 84 14.78 3.56 9.68
N THR A 85 16.07 3.24 9.67
CA THR A 85 16.90 3.41 8.48
C THR A 85 16.87 2.15 7.62
N LEU A 86 16.54 2.27 6.35
CA LEU A 86 16.58 1.20 5.36
C LEU A 86 17.78 1.38 4.42
N LEU A 87 18.64 0.39 4.39
CA LEU A 87 19.73 0.25 3.44
C LEU A 87 19.48 -0.98 2.57
N THR A 88 19.73 -0.87 1.28
CA THR A 88 19.43 -1.94 0.33
C THR A 88 20.64 -2.25 -0.52
N GLU A 89 20.89 -3.53 -0.75
CA GLU A 89 21.94 -3.94 -1.67
C GLU A 89 21.65 -3.50 -3.10
N ARG A 90 22.74 -3.28 -3.83
CA ARG A 90 22.73 -2.93 -5.24
C ARG A 90 23.17 -4.16 -6.02
N LEU A 91 22.35 -4.55 -6.99
CA LEU A 91 22.54 -5.71 -7.85
C LEU A 91 22.97 -5.27 -9.23
N MET A 92 23.82 -6.05 -9.89
CA MET A 92 24.27 -5.80 -11.25
C MET A 92 24.15 -7.05 -12.14
N CYS A 93 23.91 -6.82 -13.43
CA CYS A 93 24.07 -7.84 -14.46
C CYS A 93 25.35 -7.54 -15.25
N LYS A 94 26.32 -8.46 -15.21
CA LYS A 94 27.57 -8.33 -15.97
C LYS A 94 27.34 -8.38 -17.48
N HIS A 95 26.40 -9.18 -17.95
CA HIS A 95 26.10 -9.31 -19.38
C HIS A 95 25.47 -8.03 -19.96
N CYS A 96 24.52 -7.42 -19.25
CA CYS A 96 23.96 -6.13 -19.64
C CYS A 96 24.99 -4.99 -19.55
N LEU A 97 25.96 -5.08 -18.62
CA LEU A 97 27.06 -4.12 -18.55
C LEU A 97 27.95 -4.23 -19.80
N LYS A 98 28.40 -5.44 -20.14
CA LYS A 98 29.21 -5.69 -21.34
C LYS A 98 28.53 -5.24 -22.62
N LEU A 99 27.25 -5.59 -22.80
CA LEU A 99 26.46 -5.20 -23.98
C LEU A 99 26.38 -3.67 -24.17
N ARG A 100 26.45 -2.92 -23.08
CA ARG A 100 26.47 -1.45 -23.08
C ARG A 100 27.87 -0.88 -23.33
N GLU A 101 28.91 -1.56 -22.87
CA GLU A 101 30.32 -1.14 -23.02
C GLU A 101 30.89 -1.49 -24.41
N GLU A 102 30.32 -2.49 -25.09
CA GLU A 102 30.70 -2.87 -26.46
C GLU A 102 30.34 -1.77 -27.47
N PRO A 103 31.32 -1.26 -28.25
CA PRO A 103 31.06 -0.32 -29.33
C PRO A 103 30.28 -1.01 -30.46
N SER A 104 29.24 -0.34 -30.98
CA SER A 104 28.48 -0.80 -32.15
C SER A 104 29.38 -0.87 -33.38
N GLN A 105 29.75 -2.07 -33.83
CA GLN A 105 30.58 -2.28 -35.02
C GLN A 105 29.77 -2.44 -36.33
N THR A 106 28.45 -2.31 -36.31
CA THR A 106 27.62 -2.41 -37.51
C THR A 106 27.30 -1.04 -38.10
N GLN A 107 27.65 -0.87 -39.37
CA GLN A 107 27.40 0.30 -40.20
C GLN A 107 25.89 0.50 -40.47
N ALA A 108 25.48 1.76 -40.37
CA ALA A 108 24.45 2.47 -41.15
C ALA A 108 22.94 2.17 -40.99
N ASP A 109 22.45 1.07 -40.42
CA ASP A 109 20.97 0.81 -40.41
C ASP A 109 20.27 0.78 -39.02
N ASP A 110 21.00 0.94 -37.90
CA ASP A 110 20.48 0.64 -36.54
C ASP A 110 20.59 1.81 -35.53
N GLU A 111 20.24 3.05 -35.91
CA GLU A 111 20.28 4.20 -34.97
C GLU A 111 19.33 4.00 -33.76
N GLU A 112 18.20 3.32 -33.94
CA GLU A 112 17.24 3.01 -32.87
C GLU A 112 17.80 1.99 -31.86
N ASP A 113 18.45 0.93 -32.33
CA ASP A 113 19.03 -0.11 -31.47
C ASP A 113 20.25 0.37 -30.67
N GLY A 114 21.05 1.27 -31.24
CA GLY A 114 22.14 1.95 -30.53
C GLY A 114 21.63 2.80 -29.35
N ALA A 115 20.53 3.54 -29.56
CA ALA A 115 19.88 4.32 -28.50
C ALA A 115 19.28 3.41 -27.40
N HIS A 116 18.69 2.27 -27.79
CA HIS A 116 18.18 1.27 -26.86
C HIS A 116 19.28 0.61 -26.00
N ARG A 117 20.47 0.35 -26.57
CA ARG A 117 21.63 -0.18 -25.83
C ARG A 117 22.22 0.81 -24.82
N ALA A 118 22.30 2.10 -25.17
CA ALA A 118 22.81 3.14 -24.26
C ALA A 118 21.89 3.37 -23.04
N GLN A 119 20.58 3.19 -23.22
CA GLN A 119 19.57 3.30 -22.14
C GLN A 119 19.40 2.00 -21.33
N LEU A 120 20.10 0.91 -21.70
CA LEU A 120 19.96 -0.37 -21.03
C LEU A 120 20.41 -0.25 -19.56
N GLN A 121 19.44 -0.46 -18.66
CA GLN A 121 19.72 -0.52 -17.23
C GLN A 121 20.40 -1.84 -16.91
N TYR A 122 21.58 -1.80 -16.28
CA TYR A 122 22.34 -3.00 -15.87
C TYR A 122 22.52 -3.11 -14.34
N THR A 123 22.10 -2.07 -13.60
CA THR A 123 22.18 -2.01 -12.14
C THR A 123 20.80 -1.70 -11.54
N TRP A 124 20.42 -2.46 -10.51
CA TRP A 124 19.16 -2.28 -9.78
C TRP A 124 19.39 -2.22 -8.29
N LEU A 125 18.51 -1.52 -7.59
CA LEU A 125 18.40 -1.65 -6.13
C LEU A 125 17.51 -2.86 -5.83
N ALA A 126 17.84 -3.62 -4.80
CA ALA A 126 17.13 -4.86 -4.48
C ALA A 126 15.65 -4.65 -4.07
N TYR A 127 15.23 -3.41 -3.76
CA TYR A 127 13.83 -3.07 -3.52
C TYR A 127 13.07 -2.64 -4.80
N SER A 128 13.75 -2.56 -5.96
CA SER A 128 13.10 -2.17 -7.22
C SER A 128 11.91 -3.10 -7.49
N PRO A 129 10.74 -2.60 -7.92
CA PRO A 129 9.57 -3.43 -8.17
C PRO A 129 9.85 -4.61 -9.11
N LYS A 130 10.66 -4.40 -10.16
CA LYS A 130 11.05 -5.48 -11.09
C LYS A 130 11.84 -6.60 -10.40
N ILE A 131 12.68 -6.26 -9.42
CA ILE A 131 13.45 -7.23 -8.65
C ILE A 131 12.58 -7.91 -7.60
N LEU A 132 11.77 -7.14 -6.87
CA LEU A 132 10.85 -7.68 -5.87
C LEU A 132 9.84 -8.66 -6.47
N MET A 133 9.37 -8.43 -7.71
CA MET A 133 8.45 -9.34 -8.39
C MET A 133 9.13 -10.63 -8.89
N ASN A 134 10.44 -10.62 -9.13
CA ASN A 134 11.21 -11.81 -9.48
C ASN A 134 11.57 -12.66 -8.24
N LEU A 135 11.44 -12.11 -7.03
CA LEU A 135 11.69 -12.84 -5.79
C LEU A 135 10.51 -13.74 -5.45
N ALA A 136 10.81 -14.88 -4.81
CA ALA A 136 9.77 -15.75 -4.26
C ALA A 136 8.88 -14.97 -3.26
N PRO A 137 7.56 -15.24 -3.22
CA PRO A 137 6.63 -14.50 -2.35
C PRO A 137 7.05 -14.46 -0.88
N ALA A 138 7.61 -15.55 -0.35
CA ALA A 138 8.09 -15.64 1.03
C ALA A 138 9.31 -14.73 1.30
N VAL A 139 10.19 -14.59 0.31
CA VAL A 139 11.33 -13.66 0.38
C VAL A 139 10.83 -12.22 0.31
N ARG A 140 9.96 -11.93 -0.65
CA ARG A 140 9.36 -10.60 -0.80
C ARG A 140 8.60 -10.15 0.46
N SER A 141 7.93 -11.04 1.18
CA SER A 141 7.21 -10.70 2.41
C SER A 141 8.12 -10.34 3.59
N MET A 142 9.38 -10.77 3.59
CA MET A 142 10.36 -10.36 4.60
C MET A 142 10.83 -8.91 4.44
N PHE A 143 10.62 -8.29 3.28
CA PHE A 143 10.93 -6.87 3.12
C PHE A 143 9.94 -6.04 3.96
N PRO A 144 10.39 -5.19 4.90
CA PRO A 144 9.46 -4.54 5.84
C PRO A 144 8.81 -3.28 5.27
N ALA A 145 9.39 -2.68 4.23
CA ALA A 145 8.99 -1.36 3.75
C ALA A 145 8.25 -1.36 2.40
N ILE A 146 7.43 -0.34 2.18
CA ILE A 146 6.80 -0.01 0.91
C ILE A 146 7.38 1.33 0.43
N VAL A 147 8.12 1.30 -0.66
CA VAL A 147 8.83 2.48 -1.18
C VAL A 147 7.91 3.31 -2.08
N CYS A 148 7.62 4.54 -1.66
CA CYS A 148 6.75 5.51 -2.33
C CYS A 148 7.57 6.69 -2.89
N GLY A 149 8.32 6.46 -3.96
CA GLY A 149 9.19 7.47 -4.56
C GLY A 149 10.37 7.82 -3.65
N LYS A 150 10.39 9.04 -3.10
CA LYS A 150 11.45 9.48 -2.16
C LYS A 150 11.21 9.01 -0.72
N ARG A 151 9.97 8.65 -0.36
CA ARG A 151 9.56 8.24 0.99
C ARG A 151 9.38 6.72 1.06
N ALA A 152 9.48 6.13 2.25
CA ALA A 152 9.18 4.72 2.48
C ALA A 152 8.31 4.59 3.72
N VAL A 153 7.28 3.75 3.67
CA VAL A 153 6.35 3.50 4.77
C VAL A 153 6.44 2.04 5.16
N ASP A 154 6.41 1.75 6.46
CA ASP A 154 6.45 0.37 6.94
C ASP A 154 5.17 -0.40 6.57
N ARG A 155 5.30 -1.71 6.30
CA ARG A 155 4.16 -2.57 5.96
C ARG A 155 3.13 -2.61 7.09
N SER A 156 3.54 -2.59 8.36
CA SER A 156 2.62 -2.61 9.51
C SER A 156 1.65 -1.42 9.50
N VAL A 157 2.16 -0.23 9.16
CA VAL A 157 1.37 1.00 9.02
C VAL A 157 0.31 0.85 7.93
N VAL A 158 0.67 0.21 6.80
CA VAL A 158 -0.26 -0.01 5.69
C VAL A 158 -1.27 -1.13 5.97
N THR A 159 -0.90 -2.12 6.78
CA THR A 159 -1.84 -3.17 7.20
C THR A 159 -2.97 -2.61 8.06
N LEU A 160 -2.75 -1.55 8.86
CA LEU A 160 -3.82 -0.85 9.59
C LEU A 160 -4.92 -0.30 8.67
N MET A 161 -4.55 0.08 7.44
CA MET A 161 -5.50 0.57 6.43
C MET A 161 -6.21 -0.56 5.69
N SER A 162 -5.72 -1.79 5.84
CA SER A 162 -6.24 -2.98 5.15
C SER A 162 -7.24 -3.76 6.02
N ASP A 163 -7.51 -3.31 7.26
CA ASP A 163 -8.54 -3.89 8.11
C ASP A 163 -9.92 -3.73 7.45
N ARG A 164 -10.54 -4.87 7.12
CA ARG A 164 -11.83 -4.95 6.45
C ARG A 164 -13.01 -4.70 7.39
N LEU A 165 -12.83 -4.90 8.69
CA LEU A 165 -13.89 -4.75 9.70
C LEU A 165 -13.95 -3.31 10.21
N ASN A 166 -12.79 -2.75 10.56
CA ASN A 166 -12.70 -1.36 10.99
C ASN A 166 -12.08 -0.53 9.86
N ALA A 167 -12.91 0.04 8.99
CA ALA A 167 -12.43 0.92 7.94
C ALA A 167 -11.72 2.15 8.54
N VAL A 168 -10.38 2.10 8.63
CA VAL A 168 -9.57 3.20 9.15
C VAL A 168 -9.30 4.18 8.02
N SER A 169 -9.74 5.43 8.19
CA SER A 169 -9.42 6.48 7.23
C SER A 169 -7.92 6.78 7.22
N MET A 170 -7.38 7.16 6.06
CA MET A 170 -5.96 7.53 5.91
C MET A 170 -5.56 8.64 6.90
N SER A 171 -6.47 9.59 7.17
CA SER A 171 -6.26 10.66 8.14
C SER A 171 -6.20 10.15 9.58
N LYS A 172 -6.97 9.11 9.91
CA LYS A 172 -6.90 8.46 11.24
C LYS A 172 -5.56 7.75 11.41
N VAL A 173 -5.08 7.00 10.40
CA VAL A 173 -3.73 6.40 10.46
C VAL A 173 -2.65 7.46 10.59
N GLN A 174 -2.73 8.56 9.85
CA GLN A 174 -1.78 9.65 9.99
C GLN A 174 -1.76 10.23 11.41
N ARG A 175 -2.91 10.39 12.06
CA ARG A 175 -2.98 10.87 13.46
C ARG A 175 -2.40 9.85 14.44
N LEU A 176 -2.64 8.55 14.22
CA LEU A 176 -2.05 7.49 15.05
C LEU A 176 -0.52 7.49 14.93
N LEU A 177 0.01 7.67 13.72
CA LEU A 177 1.45 7.84 13.51
C LEU A 177 1.98 9.09 14.22
N GLN A 178 1.24 10.20 14.17
CA GLN A 178 1.62 11.42 14.87
C GLN A 178 1.71 11.19 16.36
N GLN A 179 0.68 10.59 16.95
CA GLN A 179 0.67 10.25 18.36
C GLN A 179 1.84 9.34 18.74
N GLY A 180 2.08 8.25 18.01
CA GLY A 180 3.16 7.30 18.32
C GLY A 180 4.56 7.93 18.21
N HIS A 181 4.78 8.79 17.21
CA HIS A 181 6.06 9.51 17.07
C HIS A 181 6.24 10.61 18.11
N ASP A 182 5.17 11.30 18.49
CA ASP A 182 5.22 12.33 19.54
C ASP A 182 5.48 11.70 20.91
N GLU A 183 4.79 10.59 21.25
CA GLU A 183 5.01 9.83 22.48
C GLU A 183 6.44 9.31 22.56
N TRP A 184 6.94 8.68 21.48
CA TRP A 184 8.33 8.20 21.42
C TRP A 184 9.32 9.36 21.55
N TYR A 185 9.08 10.48 20.88
CA TYR A 185 9.96 11.64 20.93
C TYR A 185 10.02 12.25 22.34
N VAL A 186 8.87 12.44 22.98
CA VAL A 186 8.77 12.96 24.35
C VAL A 186 9.45 12.02 25.33
N GLU A 187 9.20 10.71 25.24
CA GLU A 187 9.85 9.71 26.09
C GLU A 187 11.38 9.80 26.01
N ARG A 188 11.95 9.86 24.80
CA ARG A 188 13.41 9.95 24.63
C ARG A 188 14.01 11.26 25.10
N ARG A 189 13.29 12.36 24.89
CA ARG A 189 13.71 13.69 25.35
C ARG A 189 13.65 13.76 26.89
N ASP A 190 12.60 13.24 27.49
CA ASP A 190 12.41 13.27 28.93
C ASP A 190 13.46 12.40 29.63
N LEU A 191 13.78 11.21 29.08
CA LEU A 191 14.90 10.39 29.56
C LEU A 191 16.24 11.14 29.55
N TYR A 192 16.54 11.85 28.46
CA TYR A 192 17.75 12.68 28.39
C TYR A 192 17.72 13.79 29.44
N GLN A 193 16.58 14.49 29.59
CA GLN A 193 16.42 15.57 30.56
C GLN A 193 16.56 15.08 32.00
N THR A 194 16.02 13.90 32.33
CA THR A 194 16.17 13.27 33.65
C THR A 194 17.63 12.95 33.95
N LEU A 195 18.38 12.43 32.97
CA LEU A 195 19.81 12.14 33.16
C LEU A 195 20.67 13.40 33.24
N LEU A 196 20.28 14.48 32.54
CA LEU A 196 20.89 15.78 32.76
C LEU A 196 20.66 16.24 34.19
N TYR A 197 19.42 16.19 34.67
CA TYR A 197 19.07 16.56 36.04
C TYR A 197 19.88 15.76 37.06
N ASP A 198 19.93 14.44 36.92
CA ASP A 198 20.71 13.55 37.81
C ASP A 198 22.21 13.89 37.80
N ALA A 199 22.80 14.15 36.62
CA ALA A 199 24.19 14.60 36.52
C ALA A 199 24.44 15.91 37.29
N HIS A 200 23.46 16.82 37.34
CA HIS A 200 23.55 18.09 38.05
C HIS A 200 23.40 17.92 39.56
N THR A 201 22.42 17.13 40.00
CA THR A 201 22.22 16.87 41.43
C THR A 201 23.35 16.03 42.03
N SER A 202 23.89 15.07 41.28
CA SER A 202 24.96 14.18 41.75
C SER A 202 26.35 14.84 41.75
N ALA A 203 26.58 15.89 40.95
CA ALA A 203 27.84 16.64 40.93
C ALA A 203 27.90 17.81 41.94
N ALA A 204 26.76 18.23 42.49
CA ALA A 204 26.68 19.30 43.47
C ALA A 204 26.95 18.75 44.89
N GLY A 205 28.21 18.78 45.31
CA GLY A 205 28.59 18.47 46.69
C GLY A 205 27.90 19.42 47.68
N SER A 206 27.15 18.83 48.62
CA SER A 206 26.71 19.23 49.97
C SER A 206 26.50 20.70 50.42
N SER A 207 26.89 21.77 49.73
CA SER A 207 26.91 23.11 50.34
C SER A 207 26.36 24.29 49.53
N GLN A 208 25.93 24.13 48.27
CA GLN A 208 25.19 25.20 47.57
C GLN A 208 24.02 24.68 46.73
N GLN A 209 22.89 24.46 47.39
CA GLN A 209 21.61 24.21 46.73
C GLN A 209 21.00 25.55 46.26
N GLY A 210 21.48 26.06 45.14
CA GLY A 210 20.84 27.15 44.42
C GLY A 210 19.93 26.63 43.31
N ILE A 211 18.73 27.20 43.19
CA ILE A 211 17.73 26.96 42.12
C ILE A 211 18.31 27.18 40.70
N LEU A 212 19.45 27.87 40.58
CA LEU A 212 20.09 28.29 39.32
C LEU A 212 21.28 27.43 38.85
N SER A 213 21.54 26.27 39.46
CA SER A 213 22.67 25.38 39.08
C SER A 213 22.50 24.68 37.71
N PHE A 214 21.38 24.89 37.03
CA PHE A 214 21.06 24.32 35.72
C PHE A 214 21.84 24.92 34.54
N ALA A 215 22.49 26.07 34.71
CA ALA A 215 23.17 26.78 33.63
C ALA A 215 24.66 26.42 33.57
N ARG A 216 25.01 25.27 32.99
CA ARG A 216 26.38 25.05 32.50
C ARG A 216 26.60 25.93 31.26
N ALA A 217 27.84 26.35 31.02
CA ALA A 217 28.19 27.28 29.95
C ALA A 217 27.60 26.87 28.57
N ALA A 218 27.17 27.86 27.79
CA ALA A 218 26.63 27.65 26.44
C ALA A 218 27.58 26.77 25.61
N GLY A 219 27.05 25.66 25.07
CA GLY A 219 27.84 24.66 24.33
C GLY A 219 28.10 23.35 25.08
N THR A 220 27.77 23.25 26.37
CA THR A 220 27.96 21.98 27.13
C THR A 220 26.85 20.95 26.89
N TYR A 221 25.68 21.38 26.38
CA TYR A 221 24.56 20.49 26.07
C TYR A 221 24.25 20.47 24.57
N THR A 222 23.90 19.30 24.07
CA THR A 222 23.31 19.17 22.75
C THR A 222 21.86 19.65 22.77
N LEU A 223 21.52 20.53 21.84
CA LEU A 223 20.16 21.06 21.67
C LEU A 223 19.16 19.94 21.36
N PRO A 224 17.89 20.09 21.78
CA PRO A 224 16.81 19.20 21.41
C PRO A 224 16.73 18.94 19.90
N ILE A 225 16.81 17.68 19.49
CA ILE A 225 16.65 17.27 18.09
C ILE A 225 15.22 17.61 17.65
N ALA A 226 15.04 18.23 16.50
CA ALA A 226 13.70 18.52 15.99
C ALA A 226 12.93 17.21 15.66
N PRO A 227 11.62 17.14 15.94
CA PRO A 227 10.81 15.98 15.59
C PRO A 227 10.80 15.76 14.07
N SER A 228 10.74 14.51 13.65
CA SER A 228 10.83 14.15 12.24
C SER A 228 9.52 14.44 11.49
N PRO A 229 9.58 14.89 10.21
CA PRO A 229 8.38 15.22 9.45
C PRO A 229 7.63 13.96 9.02
N LEU A 230 6.36 13.87 9.40
CA LEU A 230 5.51 12.71 9.15
C LEU A 230 4.97 12.60 7.72
N PRO A 231 4.58 11.39 7.28
CA PRO A 231 4.05 11.20 5.95
C PRO A 231 2.63 11.79 5.88
N SER A 232 2.33 12.51 4.80
CA SER A 232 0.97 12.97 4.56
C SER A 232 0.04 11.83 4.16
N ALA A 233 -1.27 11.98 4.39
CA ALA A 233 -2.28 11.01 3.95
C ALA A 233 -2.20 10.63 2.46
N ARG A 234 -1.66 11.51 1.59
CA ARG A 234 -1.43 11.19 0.16
C ARG A 234 -0.34 10.13 -0.03
N VAL A 235 0.70 10.15 0.80
CA VAL A 235 1.78 9.15 0.79
C VAL A 235 1.25 7.81 1.26
N LEU A 236 0.49 7.80 2.35
CA LEU A 236 -0.15 6.59 2.87
C LEU A 236 -1.08 5.95 1.85
N ARG A 237 -1.90 6.76 1.15
CA ARG A 237 -2.74 6.27 0.06
C ARG A 237 -1.90 5.62 -1.05
N ARG A 238 -0.80 6.26 -1.46
CA ARG A 238 0.09 5.69 -2.49
C ARG A 238 0.73 4.38 -2.02
N ALA A 239 1.15 4.31 -0.76
CA ALA A 239 1.71 3.09 -0.18
C ALA A 239 0.68 1.94 -0.17
N HIS A 240 -0.56 2.23 0.23
CA HIS A 240 -1.66 1.28 0.20
C HIS A 240 -1.94 0.78 -1.22
N LEU A 241 -1.99 1.67 -2.22
CA LEU A 241 -2.19 1.27 -3.61
C LEU A 241 -1.05 0.39 -4.12
N ILE A 242 0.21 0.71 -3.80
CA ILE A 242 1.36 -0.12 -4.19
C ILE A 242 1.22 -1.52 -3.59
N LEU A 243 0.90 -1.63 -2.30
CA LEU A 243 0.71 -2.93 -1.65
C LEU A 243 -0.44 -3.73 -2.27
N GLU A 244 -1.56 -3.08 -2.60
CA GLU A 244 -2.68 -3.74 -3.28
C GLU A 244 -2.33 -4.17 -4.71
N MET A 245 -1.50 -3.41 -5.43
CA MET A 245 -0.98 -3.83 -6.73
C MET A 245 -0.12 -5.09 -6.64
N GLU A 246 0.64 -5.29 -5.55
CA GLU A 246 1.42 -6.54 -5.35
C GLU A 246 0.52 -7.78 -5.23
N LYS A 247 -0.73 -7.60 -4.77
CA LYS A 247 -1.75 -8.67 -4.63
C LYS A 247 -2.58 -8.88 -5.90
N MET A 248 -2.42 -8.04 -6.92
CA MET A 248 -3.21 -8.13 -8.16
C MET A 248 -3.15 -9.52 -8.82
N PRO A 249 -2.01 -10.24 -8.89
CA PRO A 249 -1.98 -11.60 -9.44
C PRO A 249 -2.88 -12.55 -8.67
N VAL A 250 -2.87 -12.50 -7.33
CA VAL A 250 -3.72 -13.33 -6.48
C VAL A 250 -5.19 -13.00 -6.70
N TYR A 251 -5.55 -11.72 -6.78
CA TYR A 251 -6.93 -11.32 -7.10
C TYR A 251 -7.34 -11.80 -8.49
N ARG A 252 -6.45 -11.72 -9.48
CA ARG A 252 -6.69 -12.20 -10.83
C ARG A 252 -6.95 -13.71 -10.82
N ASP A 253 -6.10 -14.48 -10.16
CA ASP A 253 -6.23 -15.94 -10.09
C ASP A 253 -7.50 -16.34 -9.35
N GLN A 254 -7.80 -15.66 -8.24
CA GLN A 254 -9.05 -15.84 -7.50
C GLN A 254 -10.26 -15.58 -8.41
N ILE A 255 -10.30 -14.43 -9.09
CA ILE A 255 -11.39 -14.07 -10.00
C ILE A 255 -11.51 -15.08 -11.15
N LEU A 256 -10.39 -15.52 -11.73
CA LEU A 256 -10.36 -16.47 -12.84
C LEU A 256 -10.81 -17.88 -12.43
N SER A 257 -10.51 -18.29 -11.19
CA SER A 257 -10.94 -19.56 -10.61
C SER A 257 -12.43 -19.62 -10.24
N THR A 258 -13.08 -18.46 -10.07
CA THR A 258 -14.52 -18.40 -9.77
C THR A 258 -15.35 -18.85 -10.98
N THR A 259 -16.24 -19.82 -10.75
CA THR A 259 -17.24 -20.29 -11.70
C THR A 259 -18.64 -20.22 -11.08
N GLY A 260 -19.68 -20.48 -11.87
CA GLY A 260 -21.06 -20.50 -11.38
C GLY A 260 -22.02 -21.01 -12.46
N GLU A 261 -23.15 -21.54 -12.03
CA GLU A 261 -24.19 -22.03 -12.96
C GLU A 261 -25.16 -20.91 -13.38
N ILE A 262 -25.40 -19.94 -12.49
CA ILE A 262 -26.32 -18.84 -12.71
C ILE A 262 -25.52 -17.54 -12.70
N LEU A 263 -25.56 -16.81 -13.81
CA LEU A 263 -24.82 -15.57 -13.96
C LEU A 263 -25.76 -14.36 -13.97
N CYS A 264 -25.40 -13.37 -13.17
CA CYS A 264 -26.05 -12.07 -13.13
C CYS A 264 -25.17 -11.02 -13.81
N ILE A 265 -25.72 -10.25 -14.74
CA ILE A 265 -25.07 -9.12 -15.39
C ILE A 265 -25.64 -7.84 -14.78
N ASP A 266 -24.78 -7.04 -14.13
CA ASP A 266 -25.13 -5.72 -13.58
C ASP A 266 -24.29 -4.61 -14.23
N GLY A 267 -24.97 -3.59 -14.75
CA GLY A 267 -24.36 -2.46 -15.44
C GLY A 267 -24.38 -1.19 -14.59
N THR A 268 -23.21 -0.58 -14.34
CA THR A 268 -23.12 0.69 -13.62
C THR A 268 -22.37 1.77 -14.42
N ARG A 269 -22.99 2.96 -14.50
CA ARG A 269 -22.33 4.15 -15.05
C ARG A 269 -21.56 4.96 -14.01
N LYS A 270 -21.75 4.69 -12.72
CA LYS A 270 -21.23 5.55 -11.63
C LYS A 270 -19.72 5.47 -11.50
N ILE A 271 -19.13 4.31 -11.78
CA ILE A 271 -17.68 4.07 -11.66
C ILE A 271 -16.92 4.86 -12.73
N LEU A 272 -17.45 4.89 -13.96
CA LEU A 272 -16.82 5.59 -15.09
C LEU A 272 -16.68 7.09 -14.87
N LYS A 273 -17.59 7.71 -14.10
CA LYS A 273 -17.47 9.13 -13.73
C LYS A 273 -16.23 9.46 -12.92
N LYS A 274 -15.57 8.44 -12.35
CA LYS A 274 -14.36 8.59 -11.51
C LYS A 274 -13.08 8.21 -12.24
N ILE A 275 -13.18 7.72 -13.49
CA ILE A 275 -12.02 7.38 -14.31
C ILE A 275 -11.57 8.67 -15.01
N TYR A 276 -10.30 9.01 -14.86
CA TYR A 276 -9.65 10.17 -15.48
C TYR A 276 -8.65 9.67 -16.53
N GLY A 277 -8.51 10.39 -17.65
CA GLY A 277 -7.59 10.08 -18.75
C GLY A 277 -8.27 10.06 -20.12
N ASP A 278 -7.57 9.57 -21.14
CA ASP A 278 -7.97 9.67 -22.56
C ASP A 278 -9.28 8.94 -22.92
N GLY A 279 -9.77 8.05 -22.04
CA GLY A 279 -11.06 7.37 -22.16
C GLY A 279 -12.24 8.09 -21.49
N GLN A 280 -12.05 9.31 -20.99
CA GLN A 280 -13.08 10.06 -20.28
C GLN A 280 -14.21 10.50 -21.23
N GLY A 281 -15.41 9.96 -21.03
CA GLY A 281 -16.60 10.31 -21.83
C GLY A 281 -16.88 9.37 -23.02
N THR A 282 -15.92 8.55 -23.44
CA THR A 282 -16.12 7.51 -24.46
C THR A 282 -16.68 6.22 -23.88
N MET A 283 -16.38 5.93 -22.62
CA MET A 283 -16.88 4.75 -21.91
C MET A 283 -18.24 5.03 -21.26
N GLN A 284 -19.25 4.20 -21.57
CA GLN A 284 -20.63 4.44 -21.12
C GLN A 284 -21.06 3.57 -19.93
N TYR A 285 -20.61 2.30 -19.86
CA TYR A 285 -21.01 1.36 -18.80
C TYR A 285 -19.88 0.46 -18.32
N VAL A 286 -19.84 0.20 -17.01
CA VAL A 286 -19.04 -0.89 -16.41
C VAL A 286 -20.01 -2.01 -16.10
N THR A 287 -19.89 -3.11 -16.83
CA THR A 287 -20.72 -4.30 -16.68
C THR A 287 -19.97 -5.33 -15.86
N SER A 288 -20.51 -5.71 -14.70
CA SER A 288 -19.99 -6.77 -13.86
C SER A 288 -20.83 -8.04 -14.01
N VAL A 289 -20.17 -9.18 -14.04
CA VAL A 289 -20.81 -10.50 -14.10
C VAL A 289 -20.54 -11.21 -12.79
N LEU A 290 -21.60 -11.62 -12.10
CA LEU A 290 -21.55 -12.29 -10.79
C LEU A 290 -22.17 -13.69 -10.87
N ASN A 291 -21.75 -14.60 -9.99
CA ASN A 291 -22.37 -15.93 -9.84
C ASN A 291 -23.55 -15.90 -8.85
N GLU A 292 -24.17 -17.06 -8.63
CA GLU A 292 -25.25 -17.27 -7.67
C GLU A 292 -24.92 -16.88 -6.22
N TRP A 293 -23.63 -16.83 -5.87
CA TRP A 293 -23.14 -16.44 -4.54
C TRP A 293 -22.77 -14.95 -4.45
N GLY A 294 -22.98 -14.18 -5.51
CA GLY A 294 -22.59 -12.77 -5.58
C GLY A 294 -21.08 -12.54 -5.69
N GLN A 295 -20.31 -13.55 -6.11
CA GLN A 295 -18.88 -13.42 -6.38
C GLN A 295 -18.65 -12.90 -7.80
N PHE A 296 -17.67 -12.02 -7.97
CA PHE A 296 -17.34 -11.45 -9.28
C PHE A 296 -16.60 -12.48 -10.15
N LEU A 297 -17.14 -12.75 -11.35
CA LEU A 297 -16.42 -13.49 -12.39
C LEU A 297 -15.59 -12.55 -13.25
N THR A 298 -16.17 -11.45 -13.72
CA THR A 298 -15.46 -10.49 -14.57
C THR A 298 -16.15 -9.14 -14.54
N THR A 299 -15.39 -8.11 -14.87
CA THR A 299 -15.90 -6.76 -15.07
C THR A 299 -15.37 -6.26 -16.41
N VAL A 300 -16.28 -5.89 -17.30
CA VAL A 300 -15.97 -5.41 -18.65
C VAL A 300 -16.48 -3.99 -18.78
N VAL A 301 -15.66 -3.12 -19.35
CA VAL A 301 -16.10 -1.77 -19.72
C VAL A 301 -16.65 -1.83 -21.13
N VAL A 302 -17.90 -1.39 -21.30
CA VAL A 302 -18.64 -1.48 -22.55
C VAL A 302 -18.96 -0.07 -23.06
N ALA A 303 -18.72 0.14 -24.36
CA ALA A 303 -19.02 1.41 -25.02
C ALA A 303 -20.52 1.65 -25.21
N SER A 304 -21.34 0.60 -25.32
CA SER A 304 -22.81 0.68 -25.41
C SER A 304 -23.48 -0.60 -24.89
N GLU A 305 -24.69 -0.50 -24.35
CA GLU A 305 -25.54 -1.66 -23.99
C GLU A 305 -26.23 -2.25 -25.22
N SER A 306 -25.49 -2.45 -26.32
CA SER A 306 -26.02 -3.11 -27.51
C SER A 306 -25.96 -4.64 -27.37
N GLU A 307 -26.90 -5.33 -28.00
CA GLU A 307 -26.91 -6.81 -28.06
C GLU A 307 -25.59 -7.36 -28.61
N GLY A 308 -25.03 -6.72 -29.64
CA GLY A 308 -23.74 -7.12 -30.22
C GLY A 308 -22.57 -7.06 -29.22
N CYS A 309 -22.54 -6.06 -28.34
CA CYS A 309 -21.55 -5.96 -27.27
C CYS A 309 -21.72 -7.08 -26.23
N TYR A 310 -22.95 -7.35 -25.81
CA TYR A 310 -23.25 -8.44 -24.87
C TYR A 310 -22.99 -9.82 -25.48
N ALA A 311 -23.28 -10.03 -26.76
CA ALA A 311 -22.98 -11.27 -27.47
C ALA A 311 -21.46 -11.54 -27.52
N ARG A 312 -20.64 -10.51 -27.75
CA ARG A 312 -19.17 -10.62 -27.65
C ARG A 312 -18.71 -11.01 -26.25
N MET A 313 -19.28 -10.38 -25.22
CA MET A 313 -18.99 -10.70 -23.83
C MET A 313 -19.38 -12.16 -23.49
N ALA A 314 -20.58 -12.58 -23.89
CA ALA A 314 -21.09 -13.94 -23.66
C ALA A 314 -20.19 -15.00 -24.33
N ARG A 315 -19.74 -14.76 -25.57
CA ARG A 315 -18.76 -15.64 -26.23
C ARG A 315 -17.45 -15.75 -25.43
N GLY A 316 -16.96 -14.63 -24.91
CA GLY A 316 -15.77 -14.62 -24.05
C GLY A 316 -15.95 -15.40 -22.74
N LEU A 317 -17.13 -15.30 -22.12
CA LEU A 317 -17.48 -16.07 -20.93
C LEU A 317 -17.53 -17.56 -21.24
N VAL A 318 -18.29 -17.99 -22.26
CA VAL A 318 -18.36 -19.42 -22.64
C VAL A 318 -16.98 -19.99 -22.96
N ALA A 319 -16.14 -19.24 -23.69
CA ALA A 319 -14.77 -19.65 -23.97
C ALA A 319 -13.89 -19.75 -22.71
N ARG A 320 -14.14 -18.93 -21.68
CA ARG A 320 -13.48 -19.04 -20.39
C ARG A 320 -13.90 -20.31 -19.66
N PHE A 321 -15.21 -20.57 -19.54
CA PHE A 321 -15.72 -21.77 -18.86
C PHE A 321 -15.20 -23.04 -19.53
N ARG A 322 -15.19 -23.07 -20.86
CA ARG A 322 -14.58 -24.16 -21.64
C ARG A 322 -13.10 -24.35 -21.32
N ARG A 323 -12.30 -23.28 -21.29
CA ARG A 323 -10.86 -23.36 -20.96
C ARG A 323 -10.61 -23.80 -19.51
N ALA A 324 -11.52 -23.49 -18.60
CA ALA A 324 -11.45 -23.90 -17.21
C ALA A 324 -12.00 -25.33 -16.97
N ASN A 325 -12.44 -26.05 -18.03
CA ASN A 325 -13.16 -27.32 -17.92
C ASN A 325 -14.35 -27.27 -16.95
N ALA A 326 -15.00 -26.11 -16.86
CA ALA A 326 -16.15 -25.88 -16.01
C ALA A 326 -17.46 -26.07 -16.80
N PRO A 327 -18.55 -26.49 -16.14
CA PRO A 327 -19.85 -26.64 -16.80
C PRO A 327 -20.33 -25.29 -17.35
N ALA A 328 -20.95 -25.30 -18.53
CA ALA A 328 -21.50 -24.09 -19.10
C ALA A 328 -22.59 -23.50 -18.19
N PRO A 329 -22.67 -22.16 -18.07
CA PRO A 329 -23.72 -21.53 -17.29
C PRO A 329 -25.10 -21.86 -17.86
N LYS A 330 -26.03 -22.25 -16.98
CA LYS A 330 -27.39 -22.64 -17.36
C LYS A 330 -28.27 -21.43 -17.63
N VAL A 331 -28.08 -20.36 -16.85
CA VAL A 331 -28.88 -19.14 -16.91
C VAL A 331 -27.96 -17.93 -16.85
N VAL A 332 -28.20 -16.97 -17.75
CA VAL A 332 -27.60 -15.65 -17.69
C VAL A 332 -28.74 -14.64 -17.72
N TYR A 333 -28.84 -13.80 -16.70
CA TYR A 333 -29.84 -12.74 -16.65
C TYR A 333 -29.17 -11.38 -16.41
N ALA A 334 -29.78 -10.33 -16.94
CA ALA A 334 -29.39 -8.97 -16.63
C ALA A 334 -30.23 -8.47 -15.46
N ASP A 335 -29.59 -7.97 -14.41
CA ASP A 335 -30.26 -7.16 -13.39
C ASP A 335 -30.52 -5.78 -14.00
N ASN A 336 -31.46 -5.76 -14.94
CA ASN A 336 -32.18 -4.56 -15.23
C ASN A 336 -32.92 -4.26 -13.95
N ASN A 337 -32.35 -3.37 -13.14
CA ASN A 337 -33.07 -2.55 -12.21
C ASN A 337 -34.15 -1.81 -13.03
N LEU A 338 -35.23 -2.53 -13.36
CA LEU A 338 -36.59 -2.03 -13.42
C LEU A 338 -36.82 -1.46 -12.03
N GLN A 339 -36.23 -0.29 -11.79
CA GLN A 339 -36.98 0.78 -11.22
C GLN A 339 -38.26 0.79 -12.07
N LEU A 340 -39.26 0.05 -11.61
CA LEU A 340 -40.62 0.52 -11.57
C LEU A 340 -40.47 2.00 -11.27
N LYS A 341 -40.43 2.80 -12.33
CA LYS A 341 -40.65 4.23 -12.28
C LYS A 341 -42.09 4.31 -11.80
N LYS A 342 -42.31 4.08 -10.50
CA LYS A 342 -43.49 4.51 -9.77
C LYS A 342 -43.37 6.02 -9.75
N SER A 343 -43.65 6.60 -10.92
CA SER A 343 -44.04 7.98 -11.19
C SER A 343 -43.75 8.90 -10.02
N SER A 344 -42.45 9.15 -9.77
CA SER A 344 -41.99 10.07 -8.73
C SER A 344 -42.38 11.53 -9.07
N ARG A 345 -42.83 11.77 -10.31
CA ARG A 345 -43.49 13.01 -10.74
C ARG A 345 -44.98 13.09 -10.36
N VAL A 346 -45.71 11.99 -10.19
CA VAL A 346 -47.12 11.99 -9.77
C VAL A 346 -47.27 12.09 -8.25
N ARG A 347 -46.35 11.50 -7.47
CA ARG A 347 -46.36 11.60 -6.00
C ARG A 347 -46.04 13.01 -5.48
N LYS A 348 -45.16 13.79 -6.15
CA LYS A 348 -44.90 15.19 -5.77
C LYS A 348 -46.09 16.13 -6.09
N ARG A 349 -46.82 15.90 -7.19
CA ARG A 349 -48.05 16.66 -7.50
C ARG A 349 -49.22 16.31 -6.58
N ARG A 350 -49.39 15.03 -6.18
CA ARG A 350 -50.41 14.64 -5.19
C ARG A 350 -50.08 15.11 -3.75
N LYS A 351 -48.79 15.19 -3.35
CA LYS A 351 -48.40 15.74 -2.04
C LYS A 351 -48.56 17.27 -1.94
N ARG A 352 -48.38 18.01 -3.05
CA ARG A 352 -48.66 19.48 -3.08
C ARG A 352 -50.16 19.80 -3.08
N ARG A 353 -51.01 19.02 -3.78
CA ARG A 353 -52.48 19.21 -3.71
C ARG A 353 -53.09 18.76 -2.37
N ARG A 354 -52.54 17.74 -1.70
CA ARG A 354 -53.01 17.32 -0.35
C ARG A 354 -52.50 18.16 0.82
N ARG A 355 -51.52 19.05 0.62
CA ARG A 355 -51.06 20.01 1.64
C ARG A 355 -51.87 21.31 1.67
N ARG A 356 -52.63 21.63 0.62
CA ARG A 356 -53.58 22.77 0.61
C ARG A 356 -54.98 22.40 1.11
N SER A 357 -55.31 21.11 1.26
CA SER A 357 -56.61 20.65 1.79
C SER A 357 -56.53 19.97 3.16
N ARG A 358 -55.39 20.05 3.86
CA ARG A 358 -55.17 19.49 5.21
C ARG A 358 -54.79 20.55 6.26
N LEU A 359 -55.23 21.79 6.04
CA LEU A 359 -55.20 22.87 7.04
C LEU A 359 -56.60 23.15 7.63
N SER A 360 -57.54 22.19 7.50
CA SER A 360 -58.91 22.32 8.01
C SER A 360 -59.42 21.10 8.78
N ARG A 361 -58.63 20.03 8.94
CA ARG A 361 -59.05 18.87 9.75
C ARG A 361 -57.88 18.30 10.55
N GLU A 362 -57.43 19.10 11.50
CA GLU A 362 -56.97 18.58 12.79
C GLU A 362 -58.21 18.07 13.52
N THR A 363 -58.18 16.79 13.88
CA THR A 363 -58.82 16.13 15.03
C THR A 363 -59.03 14.66 14.67
N THR A 364 -58.68 13.78 15.61
CA THR A 364 -59.10 12.36 15.74
C THR A 364 -58.06 11.27 15.37
N ARG A 365 -57.30 10.89 16.42
CA ARG A 365 -56.95 9.53 16.92
C ARG A 365 -56.04 8.61 16.07
N LEU A 366 -54.84 8.22 16.53
CA LEU A 366 -54.47 7.21 17.56
C LEU A 366 -55.02 5.79 17.29
N ARG A 367 -54.18 4.87 16.78
CA ARG A 367 -53.81 3.56 17.38
C ARG A 367 -53.10 2.61 16.41
N THR A 368 -52.25 1.77 17.01
CA THR A 368 -51.76 0.43 16.60
C THR A 368 -50.79 0.27 15.41
N ARG A 369 -49.49 0.30 15.77
CA ARG A 369 -48.45 -0.57 15.20
C ARG A 369 -48.55 -1.96 15.86
N VAL A 370 -47.95 -2.95 15.19
CA VAL A 370 -47.71 -4.37 15.60
C VAL A 370 -48.73 -5.37 15.03
N SER A 371 -48.37 -6.00 13.91
CA SER A 371 -48.40 -7.47 13.74
C SER A 371 -48.02 -7.91 12.32
N ALA A 372 -47.29 -9.03 12.27
CA ALA A 372 -47.27 -10.07 11.24
C ALA A 372 -45.88 -10.34 10.62
N CYS A 373 -45.12 -11.16 11.35
CA CYS A 373 -44.11 -12.07 10.83
C CYS A 373 -44.62 -13.48 11.16
N LEU A 374 -44.85 -14.35 10.16
CA LEU A 374 -44.51 -15.78 10.17
C LEU A 374 -45.01 -16.49 8.89
N LEU A 375 -44.08 -17.25 8.26
CA LEU A 375 -44.17 -18.58 7.62
C LEU A 375 -45.40 -18.94 6.73
N ILE A 376 -45.21 -19.60 5.58
CA ILE A 376 -45.10 -21.07 5.48
C ILE A 376 -44.52 -21.51 4.10
N GLN A 377 -43.69 -22.55 4.15
CA GLN A 377 -43.14 -23.36 3.05
C GLN A 377 -44.19 -24.22 2.31
N ARG A 378 -43.90 -24.50 1.03
CA ARG A 378 -44.13 -25.76 0.27
C ARG A 378 -45.52 -26.43 0.32
N ARG A 379 -46.14 -26.57 -0.87
CA ARG A 379 -46.44 -27.89 -1.49
C ARG A 379 -46.97 -27.75 -2.91
N THR A 380 -46.29 -28.43 -3.83
CA THR A 380 -46.80 -29.20 -4.98
C THR A 380 -48.30 -29.13 -5.30
N ARG A 381 -48.62 -28.73 -6.54
CA ARG A 381 -49.20 -29.60 -7.57
C ARG A 381 -48.81 -29.08 -8.95
#